data_AF-A0A1C5DX72-F1
#
_entry.id   AF-A0A1C5DX72-F1
#
_cell.length_a   1.000
_cell.length_b   1.000
_cell.length_c   1.000
_cell.angle_alpha   90.00
_cell.angle_beta   90.00
_cell.angle_gamma   90.00
#
_symmetry.space_group_name_H-M   'P 1'
#
loop_
_entity.id
_entity.type
_entity.pdbx_description
1 polymer ?
#
loop_
_entity_poly.entity_id
_entity_poly.type
_entity_poly.pdbx_seq_one_letter_code
_entity_poly.pdbx_strand_id
1 'polypeptide(L)'
;MGGRLRTVTAGRVSYALDLRGPSLVLDTACSSSLVAVHAARQSLLTGESGLAIAAGVNIIVSPQDSIAYSQGGMLSPDGRCRFGDASADGFVRSEGVGAVVLKPLPDALHDGDPVLALLLGSAVTNDGQGSGLLLKPAVSGQVQMLRDACHSAGIEPAQLDYVEAHGTGTPTGDTVELSALAEAAGGERPLRCGSVKTDIGHAEAAAGIAGLIKGADRPPRRHPRLPACVLPASAAHRRAAGRLRRHREHPAGQAGPQGLLGVSSFGLSGTNAHVFIGAFKDEREPVEQPAPTSKGACLLVLSTRSAAALRRLEASSYADHLGPDGGGRTQSLRDICATAATRRDTVRAGCGPSAPRTTNWPPS
;
A
#
# COMPACT_ATOMS: atom_id res chain seq x y z
N MET A 1 0.87 10.29 31.21
CA MET A 1 -0.50 9.94 30.77
C MET A 1 -0.66 9.83 29.24
N GLY A 2 0.41 9.68 28.43
CA GLY A 2 0.35 9.98 26.98
C GLY A 2 0.98 8.97 26.01
N GLY A 3 1.02 7.67 26.31
CA GLY A 3 1.65 6.68 25.42
C GLY A 3 0.70 5.89 24.52
N ARG A 4 -0.59 5.80 24.87
CA ARG A 4 -1.51 4.78 24.30
C ARG A 4 -2.79 5.33 23.65
N LEU A 5 -2.88 6.65 23.45
CA LEU A 5 -4.01 7.24 22.77
C LEU A 5 -3.87 7.02 21.26
N ARG A 6 -4.53 5.98 20.73
CA ARG A 6 -4.58 5.73 19.27
C ARG A 6 -5.00 6.98 18.50
N THR A 7 -5.90 7.78 19.10
CA THR A 7 -6.46 9.03 18.55
C THR A 7 -5.42 10.11 18.26
N VAL A 8 -4.27 10.15 18.94
CA VAL A 8 -3.25 11.19 18.69
C VAL A 8 -2.21 10.78 17.65
N THR A 9 -2.28 9.56 17.10
CA THR A 9 -1.23 9.03 16.20
C THR A 9 -1.10 9.89 14.93
N ALA A 10 -2.21 10.21 14.27
CA ALA A 10 -2.20 11.12 13.11
C ALA A 10 -1.75 12.53 13.52
N GLY A 11 -2.29 13.05 14.63
CA GLY A 11 -1.94 14.37 15.15
C GLY A 11 -0.45 14.53 15.48
N ARG A 12 0.24 13.46 15.91
CA ARG A 12 1.69 13.45 16.13
C ARG A 12 2.47 13.63 14.84
N VAL A 13 2.04 12.99 13.74
CA VAL A 13 2.65 13.16 12.42
C VAL A 13 2.42 14.60 11.95
N SER A 14 1.18 15.10 12.04
CA SER A 14 0.85 16.48 11.66
C SER A 14 1.67 17.49 12.47
N TYR A 15 1.77 17.33 13.79
CA TYR A 15 2.56 18.20 14.65
C TYR A 15 4.06 18.15 14.33
N ALA A 16 4.62 16.94 14.13
CA ALA A 16 6.04 16.78 13.87
C ALA A 16 6.48 17.34 12.51
N LEU A 17 5.57 17.39 11.54
CA LEU A 17 5.81 17.85 10.17
C LEU A 17 5.18 19.24 9.88
N ASP A 18 4.59 19.91 10.88
CA ASP A 18 3.83 21.17 10.75
C ASP A 18 2.77 21.14 9.63
N LEU A 19 2.06 20.01 9.51
CA LEU A 19 0.98 19.83 8.54
C LEU A 19 -0.34 20.35 9.12
N ARG A 20 -1.07 21.14 8.33
CA ARG A 20 -2.31 21.84 8.76
C ARG A 20 -3.58 21.38 8.07
N GLY A 21 -3.51 20.34 7.23
CA GLY A 21 -4.69 19.69 6.65
C GLY A 21 -5.40 18.75 7.65
N PRO A 22 -6.43 18.03 7.19
CA PRO A 22 -7.14 17.03 8.00
C PRO A 22 -6.20 16.01 8.65
N SER A 23 -6.43 15.71 9.93
CA SER A 23 -5.61 14.76 10.71
C SER A 23 -6.50 13.82 11.49
N LEU A 24 -6.66 12.59 10.98
CA LEU A 24 -7.69 11.65 11.43
C LEU A 24 -7.11 10.26 11.65
N VAL A 25 -7.71 9.53 12.58
CA VAL A 25 -7.45 8.10 12.79
C VAL A 25 -8.73 7.35 12.47
N LEU A 26 -8.63 6.36 11.58
CA LEU A 26 -9.76 5.55 11.13
C LEU A 26 -9.59 4.13 11.66
N ASP A 27 -10.63 3.60 12.28
CA ASP A 27 -10.69 2.21 12.75
C ASP A 27 -11.88 1.51 12.09
N THR A 28 -11.56 0.73 11.06
CA THR A 28 -12.50 -0.16 10.38
C THR A 28 -11.98 -1.61 10.46
N ALA A 29 -11.32 -1.95 11.58
CA ALA A 29 -10.61 -3.21 11.76
C ALA A 29 -9.58 -3.45 10.63
N CYS A 30 -9.64 -4.61 9.97
CA CYS A 30 -8.66 -5.04 8.98
C CYS A 30 -8.65 -4.22 7.68
N SER A 31 -9.66 -3.38 7.42
CA SER A 31 -9.69 -2.48 6.26
C SER A 31 -9.13 -1.08 6.54
N SER A 32 -8.76 -0.77 7.79
CA SER A 32 -8.45 0.59 8.26
C SER A 32 -7.52 1.38 7.35
N SER A 33 -6.34 0.83 7.01
CA SER A 33 -5.39 1.56 6.18
C SER A 33 -5.84 1.79 4.74
N LEU A 34 -6.68 0.90 4.17
CA LEU A 34 -7.17 1.09 2.81
C LEU A 34 -8.33 2.10 2.77
N VAL A 35 -9.15 2.13 3.83
CA VAL A 35 -10.13 3.21 4.06
C VAL A 35 -9.41 4.55 4.25
N ALA A 36 -8.26 4.59 4.93
CA ALA A 36 -7.43 5.79 5.04
C ALA A 36 -6.91 6.28 3.68
N VAL A 37 -6.50 5.36 2.79
CA VAL A 37 -6.13 5.70 1.40
C VAL A 37 -7.33 6.26 0.63
N HIS A 38 -8.50 5.66 0.77
CA HIS A 38 -9.73 6.17 0.16
C HIS A 38 -10.05 7.59 0.67
N ALA A 39 -10.05 7.82 1.98
CA ALA A 39 -10.32 9.13 2.57
C ALA A 39 -9.30 10.20 2.14
N ALA A 40 -8.01 9.84 2.07
CA ALA A 40 -6.97 10.70 1.54
C ALA A 40 -7.23 11.08 0.08
N ARG A 41 -7.62 10.12 -0.77
CA ARG A 41 -8.03 10.40 -2.16
C ARG A 41 -9.22 11.35 -2.22
N GLN A 42 -10.24 11.15 -1.38
CA GLN A 42 -11.40 12.03 -1.36
C GLN A 42 -11.01 13.47 -0.98
N SER A 43 -10.18 13.64 0.05
CA SER A 43 -9.69 14.97 0.48
C SER A 43 -8.89 15.70 -0.61
N LEU A 44 -8.11 14.96 -1.42
CA LEU A 44 -7.42 15.52 -2.59
C LEU A 44 -8.41 15.92 -3.70
N LEU A 45 -9.43 15.10 -3.97
CA LEU A 45 -10.41 15.37 -5.03
C LEU A 45 -11.33 16.54 -4.72
N THR A 46 -11.67 16.74 -3.44
CA THR A 46 -12.50 17.88 -3.00
C THR A 46 -11.68 19.16 -2.79
N GLY A 47 -10.35 19.09 -2.91
CA GLY A 47 -9.45 20.24 -2.69
C GLY A 47 -9.26 20.61 -1.22
N GLU A 48 -9.72 19.78 -0.28
CA GLU A 48 -9.48 19.97 1.16
C GLU A 48 -7.99 19.76 1.50
N SER A 49 -7.29 18.92 0.73
CA SER A 49 -5.84 18.71 0.82
C SER A 49 -5.18 18.85 -0.56
N GLY A 50 -4.00 19.48 -0.64
CA GLY A 50 -3.14 19.45 -1.84
C GLY A 50 -2.11 18.30 -1.84
N LEU A 51 -1.89 17.70 -0.67
CA LEU A 51 -1.02 16.55 -0.43
C LEU A 51 -1.61 15.76 0.74
N ALA A 52 -1.64 14.44 0.65
CA ALA A 52 -2.17 13.60 1.73
C ALA A 52 -1.20 12.47 2.08
N ILE A 53 -1.06 12.19 3.39
CA ILE A 53 -0.34 11.02 3.90
C ILE A 53 -1.37 10.02 4.39
N ALA A 54 -1.40 8.84 3.78
CA ALA A 54 -2.21 7.71 4.23
C ALA A 54 -1.30 6.63 4.80
N ALA A 55 -1.58 6.15 6.01
CA ALA A 55 -0.73 5.19 6.71
C ALA A 55 -1.55 4.12 7.41
N GLY A 56 -0.91 2.97 7.66
CA GLY A 56 -1.43 1.88 8.47
C GLY A 56 -0.35 1.37 9.41
N VAL A 57 -0.73 1.07 10.65
CA VAL A 57 0.17 0.51 11.66
C VAL A 57 -0.52 -0.62 12.41
N ASN A 58 0.18 -1.72 12.60
CA ASN A 58 -0.20 -2.81 13.48
C ASN A 58 1.01 -3.32 14.25
N ILE A 59 0.94 -3.29 15.58
CA ILE A 59 1.97 -3.80 16.49
C ILE A 59 1.27 -4.57 17.61
N ILE A 60 1.68 -5.82 17.83
CA ILE A 60 1.10 -6.78 18.76
C ILE A 60 1.82 -6.66 20.10
N VAL A 61 1.33 -5.74 20.94
CA VAL A 61 1.90 -5.47 22.27
C VAL A 61 1.18 -6.19 23.41
N SER A 62 0.10 -6.92 23.10
CA SER A 62 -0.75 -7.63 24.07
C SER A 62 -1.26 -8.95 23.49
N PRO A 63 -1.37 -10.02 24.29
CA PRO A 63 -1.89 -11.30 23.83
C PRO A 63 -3.43 -11.33 23.73
N GLN A 64 -4.14 -10.32 24.25
CA GLN A 64 -5.62 -10.36 24.38
C GLN A 64 -6.33 -10.59 23.06
N ASP A 65 -5.95 -9.86 22.00
CA ASP A 65 -6.55 -10.04 20.67
C ASP A 65 -6.23 -11.43 20.10
N SER A 66 -5.01 -11.95 20.33
CA SER A 66 -4.65 -13.31 19.90
C SER A 66 -5.50 -14.38 20.60
N ILE A 67 -5.77 -14.21 21.89
CA ILE A 67 -6.64 -15.11 22.66
C ILE A 67 -8.06 -15.04 22.10
N ALA A 68 -8.59 -13.83 21.87
CA ALA A 68 -9.93 -13.64 21.32
C ALA A 68 -10.08 -14.26 19.91
N TYR A 69 -9.10 -14.06 19.03
CA TYR A 69 -9.10 -14.67 17.70
C TYR A 69 -8.95 -16.19 17.73
N SER A 70 -8.16 -16.73 18.67
CA SER A 70 -8.06 -18.18 18.89
C SER A 70 -9.39 -18.77 19.37
N GLN A 71 -10.04 -18.15 20.35
CA GLN A 71 -11.36 -18.56 20.84
C GLN A 71 -12.45 -18.44 19.76
N GLY A 72 -12.33 -17.45 18.87
CA GLY A 72 -13.20 -17.28 17.70
C GLY A 72 -12.91 -18.23 16.54
N GLY A 73 -11.92 -19.12 16.64
CA GLY A 73 -11.53 -20.04 15.57
C GLY A 73 -10.99 -19.34 14.31
N MET A 74 -10.43 -18.14 14.46
CA MET A 74 -9.97 -17.33 13.32
C MET A 74 -8.48 -17.55 12.99
N LEU A 75 -7.70 -18.05 13.96
CA LEU A 75 -6.27 -18.27 13.79
C LEU A 75 -5.96 -19.65 13.21
N SER A 76 -5.07 -19.69 12.23
CA SER A 76 -4.53 -20.94 11.70
C SER A 76 -3.65 -21.63 12.74
N PRO A 77 -3.90 -22.90 13.10
CA PRO A 77 -3.05 -23.67 14.01
C PRO A 77 -1.62 -23.87 13.50
N ASP A 78 -1.42 -23.81 12.18
CA ASP A 78 -0.12 -24.01 11.54
C ASP A 78 0.63 -22.70 11.25
N GLY A 79 0.03 -21.56 11.62
CA GLY A 79 0.65 -20.26 11.53
C GLY A 79 0.86 -19.76 10.11
N ARG A 80 -0.01 -20.14 9.15
CA ARG A 80 0.06 -19.65 7.76
C ARG A 80 -1.29 -19.17 7.26
N CYS A 81 -1.29 -18.05 6.52
CA CYS A 81 -2.43 -17.68 5.70
C CYS A 81 -2.37 -18.46 4.39
N ARG A 82 -3.35 -19.32 4.12
CA ARG A 82 -3.40 -20.16 2.90
C ARG A 82 -4.50 -19.68 1.96
N PHE A 83 -4.42 -18.43 1.51
CA PHE A 83 -5.48 -17.81 0.70
C PHE A 83 -5.92 -18.72 -0.44
N GLY A 84 -7.21 -19.06 -0.40
CA GLY A 84 -7.91 -19.85 -1.40
C GLY A 84 -7.44 -21.29 -1.50
N ASP A 85 -6.62 -21.84 -0.61
CA ASP A 85 -6.25 -23.26 -0.58
C ASP A 85 -7.37 -24.13 0.02
N ALA A 86 -7.43 -25.41 -0.34
CA ALA A 86 -8.40 -26.34 0.25
C ALA A 86 -8.13 -26.64 1.73
N SER A 87 -6.88 -26.45 2.17
CA SER A 87 -6.42 -26.57 3.56
C SER A 87 -6.43 -25.24 4.33
N ALA A 88 -7.04 -24.18 3.77
CA ALA A 88 -7.22 -22.91 4.46
C ALA A 88 -7.98 -23.11 5.77
N ASP A 89 -7.39 -22.70 6.90
CA ASP A 89 -7.88 -23.00 8.25
C ASP A 89 -7.81 -21.80 9.21
N GLY A 90 -7.55 -20.60 8.68
CA GLY A 90 -7.42 -19.38 9.46
C GLY A 90 -6.30 -18.46 8.94
N PHE A 91 -6.07 -17.36 9.66
CA PHE A 91 -4.94 -16.48 9.41
C PHE A 91 -3.87 -16.56 10.51
N VAL A 92 -2.66 -16.14 10.20
CA VAL A 92 -1.63 -15.83 11.22
C VAL A 92 -1.54 -14.32 11.37
N ARG A 93 -1.44 -13.82 12.60
CA ARG A 93 -1.27 -12.38 12.86
C ARG A 93 0.12 -11.93 12.44
N SER A 94 0.24 -10.68 12.00
CA SER A 94 1.53 -10.06 11.79
C SER A 94 1.55 -8.58 12.12
N GLU A 95 2.76 -8.05 12.23
CA GLU A 95 3.03 -6.65 12.50
C GLU A 95 3.46 -5.94 11.22
N GLY A 96 3.20 -4.64 11.16
CA GLY A 96 3.60 -3.85 10.01
C GLY A 96 3.30 -2.37 10.18
N VAL A 97 4.14 -1.54 9.58
CA VAL A 97 3.88 -0.12 9.40
C VAL A 97 4.16 0.24 7.95
N GLY A 98 3.24 0.98 7.34
CA GLY A 98 3.38 1.45 5.97
C GLY A 98 2.70 2.79 5.79
N ALA A 99 3.22 3.59 4.88
CA ALA A 99 2.64 4.88 4.51
C ALA A 99 2.85 5.14 3.02
N VAL A 100 1.91 5.87 2.42
CA VAL A 100 2.01 6.41 1.07
C VAL A 100 1.75 7.91 1.11
N VAL A 101 2.40 8.64 0.21
CA VAL A 101 2.14 10.05 -0.03
C VAL A 101 1.38 10.16 -1.34
N LEU A 102 0.23 10.84 -1.30
CA LEU A 102 -0.67 11.01 -2.43
C LEU A 102 -0.74 12.49 -2.80
N LYS A 103 -0.79 12.75 -4.11
CA LYS A 103 -0.85 14.09 -4.69
C LYS A 103 -1.61 14.05 -6.02
N PRO A 104 -2.34 15.11 -6.40
CA PRO A 104 -2.87 15.21 -7.75
C PRO A 104 -1.74 15.09 -8.79
N LEU A 105 -1.95 14.27 -9.83
CA LEU A 105 -0.92 14.01 -10.83
C LEU A 105 -0.36 15.28 -11.48
N PRO A 106 -1.18 16.28 -11.89
CA PRO A 106 -0.66 17.52 -12.46
C PRO A 106 0.33 18.23 -11.54
N ASP A 107 0.04 18.30 -10.24
CA ASP A 107 0.89 18.95 -9.25
C ASP A 107 2.16 18.14 -8.99
N ALA A 108 2.08 16.81 -8.99
CA ALA A 108 3.25 15.94 -8.87
C ALA A 108 4.20 16.12 -10.07
N LEU A 109 3.65 16.23 -11.29
CA LEU A 109 4.45 16.46 -12.50
C LEU A 109 5.05 17.87 -12.54
N HIS A 110 4.30 18.88 -12.09
CA HIS A 110 4.75 20.26 -11.96
C HIS A 110 5.93 20.37 -10.99
N ASP A 111 5.82 19.72 -9.82
CA ASP A 111 6.86 19.77 -8.79
C ASP A 111 8.02 18.81 -9.05
N GLY A 112 7.94 18.01 -10.11
CA GLY A 112 8.96 17.01 -10.47
C GLY A 112 9.08 15.89 -9.45
N ASP A 113 7.97 15.50 -8.83
CA ASP A 113 7.91 14.41 -7.86
C ASP A 113 7.99 13.04 -8.56
N PRO A 114 8.67 12.04 -7.96
CA PRO A 114 8.68 10.69 -8.51
C PRO A 114 7.29 10.05 -8.35
N VAL A 115 6.70 9.61 -9.45
CA VAL A 115 5.39 8.93 -9.46
C VAL A 115 5.61 7.41 -9.52
N LEU A 116 5.29 6.72 -8.43
CA LEU A 116 5.42 5.26 -8.33
C LEU A 116 4.27 4.52 -9.03
N ALA A 117 3.05 5.01 -8.87
CA ALA A 117 1.83 4.46 -9.44
C ALA A 117 0.72 5.51 -9.48
N LEU A 118 -0.31 5.28 -10.28
CA LEU A 118 -1.52 6.10 -10.35
C LEU A 118 -2.62 5.49 -9.50
N LEU A 119 -3.29 6.28 -8.66
CA LEU A 119 -4.47 5.88 -7.90
C LEU A 119 -5.74 6.23 -8.68
N LEU A 120 -6.21 5.30 -9.51
CA LEU A 120 -7.24 5.59 -10.51
C LEU A 120 -8.64 5.72 -9.92
N GLY A 121 -8.99 4.86 -8.96
CA GLY A 121 -10.32 4.83 -8.33
C GLY A 121 -10.31 4.13 -7.00
N SER A 122 -11.36 4.33 -6.23
CA SER A 122 -11.53 3.65 -4.94
C SER A 122 -13.00 3.65 -4.52
N ALA A 123 -13.41 2.67 -3.74
CA ALA A 123 -14.71 2.65 -3.09
C ALA A 123 -14.61 2.08 -1.68
N VAL A 124 -15.50 2.54 -0.80
CA VAL A 124 -15.73 1.98 0.53
C VAL A 124 -17.23 1.71 0.67
N THR A 125 -17.60 0.49 1.04
CA THR A 125 -18.99 0.07 1.26
C THR A 125 -19.13 -0.69 2.58
N ASN A 126 -20.35 -1.11 2.93
CA ASN A 126 -20.58 -1.98 4.08
C ASN A 126 -21.52 -3.13 3.71
N ASP A 127 -21.25 -4.31 4.26
CA ASP A 127 -22.06 -5.52 4.02
C ASP A 127 -23.48 -5.43 4.59
N GLY A 128 -23.72 -4.54 5.56
CA GLY A 128 -25.02 -4.38 6.22
C GLY A 128 -25.52 -5.70 6.79
N GLN A 129 -26.77 -6.05 6.47
CA GLN A 129 -27.35 -7.35 6.83
C GLN A 129 -27.09 -8.44 5.77
N GLY A 130 -26.27 -8.19 4.75
CA GLY A 130 -26.14 -9.04 3.56
C GLY A 130 -25.72 -10.50 3.83
N SER A 131 -25.01 -10.75 4.92
CA SER A 131 -24.61 -12.11 5.35
C SER A 131 -25.51 -12.69 6.46
N GLY A 132 -26.43 -11.89 7.00
CA GLY A 132 -27.26 -12.20 8.17
C GLY A 132 -26.52 -12.18 9.52
N LEU A 133 -25.20 -11.98 9.54
CA LEU A 133 -24.37 -12.00 10.75
C LEU A 133 -23.27 -10.94 10.68
N LEU A 134 -23.09 -10.16 11.76
CA LEU A 134 -22.15 -9.03 11.80
C LEU A 134 -20.70 -9.38 11.41
N LEU A 135 -20.23 -10.56 11.79
CA LEU A 135 -18.83 -10.99 11.60
C LEU A 135 -18.62 -11.84 10.34
N LYS A 136 -19.65 -11.98 9.48
CA LYS A 136 -19.59 -12.80 8.27
C LYS A 136 -19.58 -11.89 7.03
N PRO A 137 -18.65 -12.08 6.09
CA PRO A 137 -18.62 -11.26 4.87
C PRO A 137 -19.76 -11.62 3.92
N ALA A 138 -20.15 -10.68 3.05
CA ALA A 138 -21.19 -10.86 2.03
C ALA A 138 -20.67 -10.72 0.60
N VAL A 139 -21.04 -11.65 -0.29
CA VAL A 139 -20.69 -11.60 -1.72
C VAL A 139 -21.25 -10.32 -2.36
N SER A 140 -22.51 -9.99 -2.08
CA SER A 140 -23.20 -8.82 -2.65
C SER A 140 -22.50 -7.51 -2.28
N GLY A 141 -22.06 -7.35 -1.03
CA GLY A 141 -21.35 -6.16 -0.56
C GLY A 141 -20.00 -5.98 -1.26
N GLN A 142 -19.25 -7.07 -1.46
CA GLN A 142 -17.97 -7.04 -2.18
C GLN A 142 -18.14 -6.82 -3.69
N VAL A 143 -19.17 -7.39 -4.32
CA VAL A 143 -19.50 -7.11 -5.73
C VAL A 143 -19.88 -5.65 -5.93
N GLN A 144 -20.72 -5.09 -5.04
CA GLN A 144 -21.09 -3.68 -5.10
C GLN A 144 -19.86 -2.78 -4.94
N MET A 145 -18.99 -3.06 -3.97
CA MET A 145 -17.73 -2.35 -3.77
C MET A 145 -16.85 -2.34 -5.04
N LEU A 146 -16.73 -3.49 -5.70
CA LEU A 146 -15.96 -3.59 -6.95
C LEU A 146 -16.57 -2.75 -8.07
N ARG A 147 -17.90 -2.76 -8.22
CA ARG A 147 -18.63 -1.93 -9.19
C ARG A 147 -18.46 -0.44 -8.92
N ASP A 148 -18.61 -0.03 -7.66
CA ASP A 148 -18.43 1.37 -7.25
C ASP A 148 -17.00 1.85 -7.48
N ALA A 149 -16.02 0.99 -7.21
CA ALA A 149 -14.62 1.31 -7.49
C ALA A 149 -14.35 1.44 -8.99
N CYS A 150 -14.97 0.58 -9.82
CA CYS A 150 -14.83 0.64 -11.28
C CYS A 150 -15.45 1.93 -11.82
N HIS A 151 -16.65 2.28 -11.33
CA HIS A 151 -17.31 3.54 -11.65
C HIS A 151 -16.44 4.75 -11.23
N SER A 152 -15.87 4.72 -10.02
CA SER A 152 -14.97 5.78 -9.53
C SER A 152 -13.69 5.95 -10.36
N ALA A 153 -13.22 4.87 -11.01
CA ALA A 153 -12.06 4.89 -11.90
C ALA A 153 -12.41 5.12 -13.38
N GLY A 154 -13.70 5.08 -13.76
CA GLY A 154 -14.11 5.16 -15.18
C GLY A 154 -13.63 3.97 -16.01
N ILE A 155 -13.60 2.77 -15.43
CA ILE A 155 -13.07 1.55 -16.05
C ILE A 155 -14.12 0.44 -16.06
N GLU A 156 -13.95 -0.51 -16.97
CA GLU A 156 -14.73 -1.74 -17.03
C GLU A 156 -14.05 -2.86 -16.23
N PRO A 157 -14.82 -3.75 -15.58
CA PRO A 157 -14.25 -4.88 -14.85
C PRO A 157 -13.37 -5.82 -15.70
N ALA A 158 -13.60 -5.84 -17.02
CA ALA A 158 -12.81 -6.61 -17.98
C ALA A 158 -11.35 -6.11 -18.13
N GLN A 159 -11.06 -4.88 -17.69
CA GLN A 159 -9.73 -4.28 -17.76
C GLN A 159 -8.83 -4.68 -16.58
N LEU A 160 -9.37 -5.30 -15.52
CA LEU A 160 -8.58 -5.76 -14.38
C LEU A 160 -7.69 -6.94 -14.78
N ASP A 161 -6.39 -6.80 -14.52
CA ASP A 161 -5.41 -7.85 -14.80
C ASP A 161 -5.04 -8.66 -13.55
N TYR A 162 -5.11 -8.04 -12.38
CA TYR A 162 -4.77 -8.65 -11.09
C TYR A 162 -5.54 -8.02 -9.94
N VAL A 163 -5.93 -8.82 -8.95
CA VAL A 163 -6.39 -8.35 -7.65
C VAL A 163 -5.49 -8.87 -6.54
N GLU A 164 -4.93 -7.93 -5.79
CA GLU A 164 -4.36 -8.16 -4.46
C GLU A 164 -5.54 -8.31 -3.49
N ALA A 165 -5.90 -9.55 -3.22
CA ALA A 165 -7.04 -9.94 -2.42
C ALA A 165 -6.82 -9.65 -0.93
N HIS A 166 -7.92 -9.47 -0.20
CA HIS A 166 -7.90 -9.47 1.25
C HIS A 166 -7.38 -10.82 1.76
N GLY A 167 -7.90 -11.94 1.25
CA GLY A 167 -7.30 -13.26 1.30
C GLY A 167 -6.65 -13.68 2.61
N THR A 168 -7.48 -13.87 3.64
CA THR A 168 -7.00 -14.24 4.98
C THR A 168 -6.63 -15.71 5.11
N GLY A 169 -7.05 -16.58 4.20
CA GLY A 169 -6.87 -18.03 4.37
C GLY A 169 -7.97 -18.64 5.23
N THR A 170 -9.16 -18.02 5.27
CA THR A 170 -10.31 -18.56 6.00
C THR A 170 -11.26 -19.26 5.02
N PRO A 171 -11.81 -20.46 5.33
CA PRO A 171 -12.68 -21.19 4.42
C PRO A 171 -13.86 -20.34 3.90
N THR A 172 -14.52 -19.63 4.81
CA THR A 172 -15.70 -18.81 4.49
C THR A 172 -15.31 -17.51 3.80
N GLY A 173 -14.31 -16.79 4.32
CA GLY A 173 -13.90 -15.49 3.76
C GLY A 173 -13.37 -15.63 2.35
N ASP A 174 -12.48 -16.59 2.11
CA ASP A 174 -11.89 -16.82 0.79
C ASP A 174 -12.95 -17.27 -0.22
N THR A 175 -13.91 -18.10 0.19
CA THR A 175 -15.04 -18.50 -0.67
C THR A 175 -15.89 -17.31 -1.10
N VAL A 176 -16.21 -16.41 -0.16
CA VAL A 176 -16.99 -15.19 -0.43
C VAL A 176 -16.21 -14.27 -1.38
N GLU A 177 -14.94 -14.02 -1.10
CA GLU A 177 -14.09 -13.13 -1.91
C GLU A 177 -13.91 -13.65 -3.33
N LEU A 178 -13.57 -14.93 -3.50
CA LEU A 178 -13.39 -15.53 -4.81
C LEU A 178 -14.70 -15.57 -5.60
N SER A 179 -15.85 -15.75 -4.93
CA SER A 179 -17.17 -15.68 -5.58
C SER A 179 -17.47 -14.26 -6.06
N ALA A 180 -17.22 -13.25 -5.23
CA ALA A 180 -17.43 -11.85 -5.59
C ALA A 180 -16.53 -11.42 -6.76
N LEU A 181 -15.26 -11.80 -6.74
CA LEU A 181 -14.33 -11.54 -7.84
C LEU A 181 -14.75 -12.23 -9.14
N ALA A 182 -15.21 -13.48 -9.07
CA ALA A 182 -15.69 -14.21 -10.25
C ALA A 182 -16.98 -13.61 -10.83
N GLU A 183 -17.88 -13.10 -9.98
CA GLU A 183 -19.10 -12.42 -10.41
C GLU A 183 -18.80 -11.05 -11.02
N ALA A 184 -17.87 -10.29 -10.43
CA ALA A 184 -17.48 -8.98 -10.94
C ALA A 184 -16.62 -9.05 -12.22
N ALA A 185 -15.87 -10.14 -12.43
CA ALA A 185 -15.00 -10.28 -13.60
C ALA A 185 -15.79 -10.26 -14.93
N GLY A 186 -15.49 -9.27 -15.78
CA GLY A 186 -16.22 -8.98 -17.01
C GLY A 186 -15.55 -9.37 -18.34
N GLY A 187 -14.39 -10.05 -18.32
CA GLY A 187 -13.59 -10.33 -19.53
C GLY A 187 -13.51 -11.80 -19.95
N GLU A 188 -13.12 -12.05 -21.21
CA GLU A 188 -12.80 -13.39 -21.73
C GLU A 188 -11.54 -13.98 -21.11
N ARG A 189 -10.60 -13.11 -20.70
CA ARG A 189 -9.38 -13.50 -20.00
C ARG A 189 -9.67 -13.64 -18.51
N PRO A 190 -9.21 -14.71 -17.86
CA PRO A 190 -9.48 -14.88 -16.45
C PRO A 190 -8.69 -13.89 -15.58
N LEU A 191 -9.37 -13.25 -14.64
CA LEU A 191 -8.79 -12.32 -13.68
C LEU A 191 -7.79 -13.04 -12.78
N ARG A 192 -6.59 -12.48 -12.61
CA ARG A 192 -5.60 -13.01 -11.69
C ARG A 192 -5.83 -12.50 -10.27
N CYS A 193 -5.57 -13.34 -9.27
CA CYS A 193 -5.54 -12.88 -7.88
C CYS A 193 -4.44 -13.57 -7.06
N GLY A 194 -4.10 -12.94 -5.92
CA GLY A 194 -3.20 -13.45 -4.88
C GLY A 194 -3.27 -12.57 -3.63
N SER A 195 -2.52 -12.91 -2.58
CA SER A 195 -2.48 -12.11 -1.34
C SER A 195 -1.10 -12.14 -0.68
N VAL A 196 -0.61 -10.96 -0.29
CA VAL A 196 0.62 -10.73 0.47
C VAL A 196 0.59 -11.38 1.84
N LYS A 197 -0.61 -11.67 2.38
CA LYS A 197 -0.76 -12.32 3.68
C LYS A 197 -0.16 -13.73 3.69
N THR A 198 -0.03 -14.36 2.53
CA THR A 198 0.64 -15.65 2.40
C THR A 198 2.16 -15.57 2.62
N ASP A 199 2.74 -14.37 2.46
CA ASP A 199 4.17 -14.11 2.65
C ASP A 199 4.46 -13.54 4.05
N ILE A 200 3.65 -12.58 4.50
CA ILE A 200 3.94 -11.79 5.70
C ILE A 200 2.91 -11.96 6.83
N GLY A 201 1.90 -12.82 6.66
CA GLY A 201 0.77 -12.91 7.60
C GLY A 201 -0.21 -11.74 7.49
N HIS A 202 -1.22 -11.74 8.36
CA HIS A 202 -2.24 -10.71 8.40
C HIS A 202 -1.85 -9.52 9.29
N ALA A 203 -1.40 -8.43 8.65
CA ALA A 203 -1.01 -7.19 9.33
C ALA A 203 -2.21 -6.31 9.79
N GLU A 204 -3.39 -6.90 9.99
CA GLU A 204 -4.61 -6.27 10.53
C GLU A 204 -4.87 -4.85 9.98
N ALA A 205 -4.79 -3.82 10.82
CA ALA A 205 -5.04 -2.43 10.43
C ALA A 205 -4.06 -1.90 9.36
N ALA A 206 -2.88 -2.53 9.19
CA ALA A 206 -1.89 -2.24 8.16
C ALA A 206 -1.98 -3.19 6.94
N ALA A 207 -2.93 -4.12 6.89
CA ALA A 207 -3.04 -5.10 5.81
C ALA A 207 -3.29 -4.45 4.44
N GLY A 208 -4.12 -3.41 4.40
CA GLY A 208 -4.43 -2.69 3.17
C GLY A 208 -3.23 -1.94 2.60
N ILE A 209 -2.44 -1.28 3.44
CA ILE A 209 -1.26 -0.53 3.00
C ILE A 209 -0.14 -1.47 2.55
N ALA A 210 0.01 -2.64 3.18
CA ALA A 210 0.94 -3.66 2.72
C ALA A 210 0.59 -4.16 1.31
N GLY A 211 -0.69 -4.47 1.05
CA GLY A 211 -1.17 -4.85 -0.29
C GLY A 211 -1.00 -3.74 -1.32
N LEU A 212 -1.26 -2.48 -0.93
CA LEU A 212 -1.07 -1.33 -1.81
C LEU A 212 0.40 -1.11 -2.17
N ILE A 213 1.31 -1.20 -1.19
CA ILE A 213 2.76 -1.08 -1.43
C ILE A 213 3.24 -2.18 -2.35
N LYS A 214 2.87 -3.45 -2.12
CA LYS A 214 3.18 -4.56 -3.04
C LYS A 214 2.66 -4.29 -4.46
N GLY A 215 1.45 -3.73 -4.56
CA GLY A 215 0.86 -3.39 -5.85
C GLY A 215 1.57 -2.25 -6.57
N ALA A 216 2.01 -1.23 -5.83
CA ALA A 216 2.67 -0.03 -6.36
C ALA A 216 4.17 -0.23 -6.63
N ASP A 217 4.84 -1.10 -5.87
CA ASP A 217 6.24 -1.49 -6.06
C ASP A 217 6.38 -2.47 -7.24
N ARG A 218 6.06 -1.97 -8.43
CA ARG A 218 6.30 -2.64 -9.72
C ARG A 218 7.47 -1.97 -10.43
N PRO A 219 8.58 -2.67 -10.64
CA PRO A 219 9.11 -2.87 -12.00
C PRO A 219 9.70 -4.31 -12.12
N PRO A 220 10.47 -4.77 -13.13
CA PRO A 220 10.83 -6.20 -13.26
C PRO A 220 11.91 -6.56 -12.23
N ARG A 221 11.59 -6.54 -10.94
CA ARG A 221 12.51 -6.85 -9.86
C ARG A 221 11.75 -7.61 -8.78
N ARG A 222 11.99 -8.92 -8.79
CA ARG A 222 12.20 -9.74 -7.60
C ARG A 222 11.06 -9.70 -6.57
N HIS A 223 9.96 -10.37 -6.88
CA HIS A 223 9.26 -11.11 -5.83
C HIS A 223 9.07 -12.58 -6.24
N PRO A 224 9.59 -13.53 -5.45
CA PRO A 224 9.34 -14.94 -5.61
C PRO A 224 7.97 -15.32 -5.03
N ARG A 225 7.35 -16.30 -5.69
CA ARG A 225 6.39 -17.31 -5.24
C ARG A 225 5.17 -16.81 -4.51
N LEU A 226 4.17 -16.38 -5.28
CA LEU A 226 2.79 -16.47 -4.81
C LEU A 226 2.40 -17.96 -4.75
N PRO A 227 1.98 -18.48 -3.58
CA PRO A 227 1.58 -19.88 -3.44
C PRO A 227 0.31 -20.19 -4.25
N ALA A 228 0.19 -21.45 -4.66
CA ALA A 228 -1.01 -21.95 -5.30
C ALA A 228 -2.16 -21.97 -4.28
N CYS A 229 -3.22 -21.20 -4.51
CA CYS A 229 -4.57 -21.45 -3.96
C CYS A 229 -5.05 -22.85 -4.47
N VAL A 230 -6.23 -23.38 -4.11
CA VAL A 230 -7.00 -24.48 -4.75
C VAL A 230 -8.48 -24.07 -4.67
N LEU A 231 -9.14 -23.78 -5.79
CA LEU A 231 -10.53 -23.31 -5.73
C LEU A 231 -11.36 -24.47 -5.16
N PRO A 232 -12.11 -24.27 -4.05
CA PRO A 232 -12.94 -25.34 -3.53
C PRO A 232 -13.94 -25.79 -4.60
N ALA A 233 -14.17 -27.10 -4.71
CA ALA A 233 -15.13 -27.65 -5.65
C ALA A 233 -16.57 -27.50 -5.11
N SER A 234 -17.10 -26.27 -5.03
CA SER A 234 -18.55 -26.08 -4.83
C SER A 234 -19.28 -25.84 -6.16
N ALA A 235 -20.59 -26.08 -6.21
CA ALA A 235 -21.39 -25.92 -7.43
C ALA A 235 -21.39 -24.47 -7.99
N ALA A 236 -21.20 -23.46 -7.13
CA ALA A 236 -20.98 -22.08 -7.55
C ALA A 236 -19.58 -21.88 -8.19
N HIS A 237 -18.57 -22.63 -7.73
CA HIS A 237 -17.21 -22.59 -8.26
C HIS A 237 -17.07 -23.18 -9.66
N ARG A 238 -17.93 -24.10 -10.10
CA ARG A 238 -17.91 -24.61 -11.49
C ARG A 238 -18.29 -23.54 -12.53
N ARG A 239 -19.04 -22.51 -12.16
CA ARG A 239 -19.32 -21.33 -13.02
C ARG A 239 -18.21 -20.28 -12.97
N ALA A 240 -17.47 -20.21 -11.85
CA ALA A 240 -16.28 -19.37 -11.70
C ALA A 240 -15.02 -19.98 -12.33
N ALA A 241 -14.99 -21.31 -12.50
CA ALA A 241 -13.92 -22.07 -13.14
C ALA A 241 -13.82 -21.68 -14.61
N GLY A 242 -12.95 -20.72 -14.89
CA GLY A 242 -12.81 -20.08 -16.21
C GLY A 242 -12.76 -18.56 -16.15
N ARG A 243 -13.17 -17.93 -15.04
CA ARG A 243 -13.12 -16.46 -14.85
C ARG A 243 -11.98 -16.00 -13.95
N LEU A 244 -11.47 -16.88 -13.09
CA LEU A 244 -10.32 -16.59 -12.24
C LEU A 244 -9.14 -17.48 -12.61
N ARG A 245 -7.95 -16.89 -12.62
CA ARG A 245 -6.67 -17.61 -12.66
C ARG A 245 -5.87 -17.23 -11.43
N ARG A 246 -5.07 -18.16 -10.93
CA ARG A 246 -4.03 -17.77 -9.97
C ARG A 246 -2.95 -17.01 -10.67
N HIS A 247 -2.35 -16.09 -9.94
CA HIS A 247 -1.04 -15.65 -10.30
C HIS A 247 -0.02 -16.72 -9.88
N ARG A 248 0.49 -17.47 -10.86
CA ARG A 248 1.74 -18.23 -10.72
C ARG A 248 2.90 -17.27 -10.99
N GLU A 249 4.03 -17.50 -10.34
CA GLU A 249 5.26 -16.77 -10.68
C GLU A 249 5.45 -16.71 -12.19
N HIS A 250 5.76 -15.52 -12.70
CA HIS A 250 6.41 -15.42 -13.99
C HIS A 250 7.84 -15.96 -13.83
N PRO A 251 8.33 -16.80 -14.77
CA PRO A 251 9.76 -17.08 -14.86
C PRO A 251 10.54 -15.76 -14.86
N ALA A 252 11.68 -15.74 -14.18
CA ALA A 252 12.55 -14.57 -14.17
C ALA A 252 12.79 -14.08 -15.62
N GLY A 253 12.42 -12.83 -15.90
CA GLY A 253 12.53 -12.23 -17.24
C GLY A 253 11.23 -12.07 -18.02
N GLN A 254 10.08 -12.59 -17.55
CA GLN A 254 8.77 -12.23 -18.13
C GLN A 254 8.15 -11.04 -17.41
N ALA A 255 7.59 -10.09 -18.18
CA ALA A 255 6.89 -8.95 -17.62
C ALA A 255 5.70 -9.43 -16.78
N GLY A 256 5.61 -8.96 -15.52
CA GLY A 256 4.41 -9.13 -14.70
C GLY A 256 3.19 -8.45 -15.32
N PRO A 257 2.03 -8.46 -14.63
CA PRO A 257 0.82 -7.79 -15.11
C PRO A 257 1.15 -6.33 -15.43
N GLN A 258 1.11 -5.96 -16.72
CA GLN A 258 1.36 -4.58 -17.13
C GLN A 258 0.11 -3.70 -16.98
N GLY A 259 -1.06 -4.30 -16.77
CA GLY A 259 -2.31 -3.56 -16.63
C GLY A 259 -2.78 -3.38 -15.19
N LEU A 260 -4.01 -2.92 -15.12
CA LEU A 260 -4.71 -2.42 -13.95
C LEU A 260 -4.74 -3.45 -12.80
N LEU A 261 -4.44 -2.98 -11.59
CA LEU A 261 -4.49 -3.79 -10.37
C LEU A 261 -5.52 -3.24 -9.40
N GLY A 262 -6.31 -4.14 -8.82
CA GLY A 262 -7.16 -3.86 -7.67
C GLY A 262 -6.53 -4.33 -6.36
N VAL A 263 -6.72 -3.59 -5.28
CA VAL A 263 -6.36 -4.00 -3.92
C VAL A 263 -7.64 -4.02 -3.08
N SER A 264 -7.94 -5.15 -2.46
CA SER A 264 -9.11 -5.32 -1.58
C SER A 264 -8.69 -5.42 -0.11
N SER A 265 -9.46 -4.80 0.78
CA SER A 265 -9.37 -5.09 2.21
C SER A 265 -10.74 -5.04 2.87
N PHE A 266 -11.06 -6.05 3.69
CA PHE A 266 -12.36 -6.21 4.33
C PHE A 266 -12.22 -6.15 5.84
N GLY A 267 -13.01 -5.30 6.48
CA GLY A 267 -13.06 -5.16 7.93
C GLY A 267 -13.94 -6.25 8.53
N LEU A 268 -13.59 -6.70 9.73
CA LEU A 268 -14.35 -7.73 10.46
C LEU A 268 -15.82 -7.32 10.70
N SER A 269 -16.12 -6.02 10.74
CA SER A 269 -17.46 -5.46 10.90
C SER A 269 -18.19 -5.19 9.57
N GLY A 270 -17.72 -5.76 8.46
CA GLY A 270 -18.35 -5.66 7.14
C GLY A 270 -17.97 -4.42 6.31
N THR A 271 -17.07 -3.56 6.79
CA THR A 271 -16.60 -2.40 6.01
C THR A 271 -15.58 -2.84 4.97
N ASN A 272 -15.96 -2.73 3.70
CA ASN A 272 -15.15 -3.15 2.56
C ASN A 272 -14.48 -1.96 1.91
N ALA A 273 -13.22 -2.11 1.48
CA ALA A 273 -12.49 -1.10 0.72
C ALA A 273 -11.82 -1.73 -0.50
N HIS A 274 -11.90 -1.03 -1.63
CA HIS A 274 -11.18 -1.38 -2.85
C HIS A 274 -10.50 -0.17 -3.45
N VAL A 275 -9.32 -0.37 -4.01
CA VAL A 275 -8.52 0.66 -4.67
C VAL A 275 -7.97 0.13 -5.98
N PHE A 276 -8.04 0.94 -7.03
CA PHE A 276 -7.39 0.67 -8.31
C PHE A 276 -6.09 1.44 -8.45
N ILE A 277 -5.03 0.72 -8.82
CA ILE A 277 -3.75 1.29 -9.19
C ILE A 277 -3.37 0.96 -10.64
N GLY A 278 -2.84 1.97 -11.33
CA GLY A 278 -2.30 1.88 -12.67
C GLY A 278 -0.81 2.19 -12.71
N ALA A 279 -0.12 1.70 -13.73
CA ALA A 279 1.25 2.11 -14.00
C ALA A 279 1.29 3.56 -14.47
N PHE A 280 2.31 4.30 -14.05
CA PHE A 280 2.65 5.58 -14.65
C PHE A 280 3.84 5.38 -15.60
N LYS A 281 3.71 5.82 -16.85
CA LYS A 281 4.82 5.95 -17.78
C LYS A 281 5.02 7.44 -18.02
N ASP A 282 6.19 7.95 -17.64
CA ASP A 282 6.55 9.31 -17.99
C ASP A 282 6.91 9.33 -19.49
N GLU A 283 5.98 9.83 -20.30
CA GLU A 283 6.16 9.95 -21.75
C GLU A 283 6.98 11.19 -22.14
N ARG A 284 7.36 12.02 -21.17
CA ARG A 284 8.37 13.06 -21.41
C ARG A 284 9.64 12.35 -21.86
N GLU A 285 10.04 12.56 -23.10
CA GLU A 285 11.34 12.08 -23.57
C GLU A 285 12.38 12.49 -22.53
N PRO A 286 13.24 11.57 -22.05
CA PRO A 286 14.34 11.97 -21.22
C PRO A 286 15.08 13.03 -22.02
N VAL A 287 14.97 14.29 -21.57
CA VAL A 287 15.66 15.40 -22.23
C VAL A 287 17.10 14.93 -22.33
N GLU A 288 17.57 14.73 -23.56
CA GLU A 288 18.95 14.36 -23.83
C GLU A 288 19.76 15.50 -23.23
N GLN A 289 20.17 15.33 -21.97
CA GLN A 289 21.00 16.30 -21.32
C GLN A 289 22.29 16.29 -22.14
N PRO A 290 22.69 17.42 -22.73
CA PRO A 290 23.91 17.46 -23.53
C PRO A 290 25.01 16.79 -22.72
N ALA A 291 25.68 15.82 -23.35
CA ALA A 291 26.74 15.05 -22.72
C ALA A 291 27.63 16.02 -21.93
N PRO A 292 27.88 15.77 -20.63
CA PRO A 292 28.52 16.76 -19.78
C PRO A 292 29.85 17.17 -20.42
N THR A 293 29.90 18.40 -20.93
CA THR A 293 31.09 18.97 -21.58
C THR A 293 32.19 19.25 -20.56
N SER A 294 31.92 19.07 -19.27
CA SER A 294 32.92 19.11 -18.20
C SER A 294 32.84 17.86 -17.33
N LYS A 295 34.01 17.31 -17.00
CA LYS A 295 34.23 16.38 -15.88
C LYS A 295 34.03 17.10 -14.53
N GLY A 296 32.90 17.76 -14.33
CA GLY A 296 32.60 18.53 -13.14
C GLY A 296 32.35 17.61 -11.94
N ALA A 297 32.94 17.94 -10.78
CA ALA A 297 32.65 17.24 -9.54
C ALA A 297 31.18 17.48 -9.13
N CYS A 298 30.47 16.42 -8.73
CA CYS A 298 29.15 16.54 -8.11
C CYS A 298 29.31 16.58 -6.59
N LEU A 299 28.61 17.50 -5.92
CA LEU A 299 28.62 17.61 -4.46
C LEU A 299 27.51 16.76 -3.86
N LEU A 300 27.87 15.68 -3.18
CA LEU A 300 26.93 14.87 -2.39
C LEU A 300 26.79 15.49 -0.99
N VAL A 301 25.68 16.17 -0.74
CA VAL A 301 25.39 16.78 0.56
C VAL A 301 24.62 15.80 1.43
N LEU A 302 25.18 15.42 2.58
CA LEU A 302 24.53 14.56 3.57
C LEU A 302 24.30 15.32 4.87
N SER A 303 23.12 15.17 5.45
CA SER A 303 22.77 15.80 6.71
C SER A 303 22.02 14.80 7.61
N THR A 304 22.34 14.80 8.91
CA THR A 304 21.62 14.00 9.91
C THR A 304 21.65 14.70 11.26
N ARG A 305 20.77 14.29 12.19
CA ARG A 305 20.72 14.82 13.56
C ARG A 305 21.86 14.34 14.48
N SER A 306 22.67 13.35 14.07
CA SER A 306 23.77 12.84 14.90
C SER A 306 24.91 12.26 14.08
N ALA A 307 26.14 12.37 14.57
CA ALA A 307 27.31 11.78 13.90
C ALA A 307 27.19 10.26 13.68
N ALA A 308 26.53 9.54 14.59
CA ALA A 308 26.26 8.12 14.43
C ALA A 308 25.27 7.82 13.29
N ALA A 309 24.25 8.66 13.11
CA ALA A 309 23.33 8.55 11.98
C ALA A 309 24.04 8.88 10.65
N LEU A 310 24.93 9.88 10.64
CA LEU A 310 25.72 10.22 9.45
C LEU A 310 26.60 9.03 9.04
N ARG A 311 27.35 8.43 9.97
CA ARG A 311 28.18 7.26 9.69
C ARG A 311 27.36 6.08 9.15
N ARG A 312 26.15 5.85 9.65
CA ARG A 312 25.25 4.82 9.11
C ARG A 312 24.77 5.17 7.70
N LEU A 313 24.40 6.43 7.47
CA LEU A 313 23.95 6.90 6.17
C LEU A 313 25.05 6.75 5.09
N GLU A 314 26.30 7.05 5.47
CA GLU A 314 27.48 6.88 4.63
C GLU A 314 27.80 5.40 4.40
N ALA A 315 27.97 4.62 5.47
CA ALA A 315 28.55 3.27 5.41
C ALA A 315 27.59 2.20 4.88
N SER A 316 26.28 2.38 4.98
CA SER A 316 25.30 1.41 4.46
C SER A 316 24.45 2.02 3.36
N SER A 317 23.66 3.05 3.65
CA SER A 317 22.63 3.49 2.68
C SER A 317 23.19 3.99 1.34
N TYR A 318 24.11 4.96 1.37
CA TYR A 318 24.69 5.49 0.13
C TYR A 318 25.79 4.59 -0.43
N ALA A 319 26.61 3.97 0.42
CA ALA A 319 27.63 3.03 -0.04
C ALA A 319 27.03 1.80 -0.74
N ASP A 320 25.96 1.21 -0.21
CA ASP A 320 25.27 0.07 -0.83
C ASP A 320 24.54 0.51 -2.10
N HIS A 321 23.89 1.69 -2.10
CA HIS A 321 23.16 2.21 -3.25
C HIS A 321 24.08 2.58 -4.42
N LEU A 322 25.24 3.16 -4.14
CA LEU A 322 26.25 3.55 -5.14
C LEU A 322 27.25 2.43 -5.43
N GLY A 323 27.25 1.37 -4.62
CA GLY A 323 28.15 0.24 -4.72
C GLY A 323 27.93 -0.63 -5.95
N PRO A 324 28.75 -1.68 -6.15
CA PRO A 324 28.78 -2.48 -7.37
C PRO A 324 27.43 -3.10 -7.76
N ASP A 325 26.64 -3.51 -6.77
CA ASP A 325 25.34 -4.17 -6.92
C ASP A 325 24.15 -3.22 -6.66
N GLY A 326 24.43 -1.95 -6.37
CA GLY A 326 23.44 -0.94 -6.00
C GLY A 326 22.64 -0.39 -7.18
N GLY A 327 21.38 -0.02 -6.92
CA GLY A 327 20.50 0.57 -7.93
C GLY A 327 20.93 1.95 -8.42
N GLY A 328 21.80 2.64 -7.68
CA GLY A 328 22.32 3.97 -8.04
C GLY A 328 23.22 3.98 -9.27
N ARG A 329 23.78 2.83 -9.67
CA ARG A 329 24.64 2.74 -10.87
C ARG A 329 23.91 3.00 -12.17
N THR A 330 22.60 2.72 -12.21
CA THR A 330 21.76 2.99 -13.38
C THR A 330 21.14 4.39 -13.34
N GLN A 331 21.46 5.19 -12.32
CA GLN A 331 20.94 6.54 -12.11
C GLN A 331 22.02 7.58 -12.39
N SER A 332 21.61 8.80 -12.75
CA SER A 332 22.53 9.92 -12.89
C SER A 332 23.08 10.34 -11.52
N LEU A 333 24.42 10.38 -11.37
CA LEU A 333 25.07 10.90 -10.16
C LEU A 333 24.63 12.34 -9.85
N ARG A 334 24.32 13.13 -10.89
CA ARG A 334 23.80 14.50 -10.75
C ARG A 334 22.44 14.50 -10.05
N ASP A 335 21.55 13.59 -10.43
CA ASP A 335 20.19 13.52 -9.87
C ASP A 335 20.22 13.01 -8.42
N ILE A 336 21.11 12.06 -8.12
CA ILE A 336 21.37 11.59 -6.75
C ILE A 336 21.85 12.75 -5.88
N CYS A 337 22.86 13.51 -6.34
CA CYS A 337 23.40 14.65 -5.61
C CYS A 337 22.38 15.79 -5.48
N ALA A 338 21.64 16.09 -6.54
CA ALA A 338 20.58 17.10 -6.52
C ALA A 338 19.49 16.74 -5.52
N THR A 339 19.02 15.48 -5.52
CA THR A 339 18.04 14.99 -4.54
C THR A 339 18.56 15.10 -3.11
N ALA A 340 19.82 14.72 -2.88
CA ALA A 340 20.44 14.83 -1.56
C ALA A 340 20.54 16.30 -1.08
N ALA A 341 20.79 17.23 -2.01
CA ALA A 341 20.96 18.65 -1.70
C ALA A 341 19.64 19.44 -1.58
N THR A 342 18.62 19.13 -2.38
CA THR A 342 17.40 19.94 -2.49
C THR A 342 16.13 19.27 -1.98
N ARG A 343 16.14 17.95 -1.82
CA ARG A 343 14.98 17.15 -1.36
C ARG A 343 15.22 16.48 -0.01
N ARG A 344 16.11 17.06 0.81
CA ARG A 344 16.39 16.65 2.19
C ARG A 344 16.49 17.89 3.06
N ASP A 345 16.02 17.79 4.30
CA ASP A 345 16.22 18.85 5.28
C ASP A 345 17.72 19.05 5.54
N THR A 346 18.13 20.31 5.68
CA THR A 346 19.46 20.65 6.17
C THR A 346 19.42 20.69 7.69
N VAL A 347 19.92 19.64 8.32
CA VAL A 347 20.00 19.55 9.77
C VAL A 347 21.38 19.98 10.23
N ARG A 348 21.47 20.98 11.12
CA ARG A 348 22.72 21.26 11.84
C ARG A 348 23.01 20.11 12.80
N ALA A 349 24.15 19.45 12.64
CA ALA A 349 24.64 18.46 13.58
C ALA A 349 24.76 19.11 14.98
N GLY A 350 24.07 18.56 15.98
CA GLY A 350 24.10 19.04 17.36
C GLY A 350 22.86 19.82 17.84
N CYS A 351 21.91 20.16 16.97
CA CYS A 351 20.63 20.72 17.41
C CYS A 351 19.63 19.59 17.67
N GLY A 352 19.36 19.30 18.95
CA GLY A 352 18.25 18.45 19.37
C GLY A 352 16.88 19.04 18.97
N PRO A 353 15.78 18.27 19.13
CA PRO A 353 14.44 18.73 18.79
C PRO A 353 13.92 19.72 19.83
N SER A 354 14.48 20.91 19.89
CA SER A 354 13.97 22.04 20.67
C SER A 354 14.69 23.33 20.29
N ALA A 355 14.26 23.98 19.20
CA ALA A 355 14.40 25.42 19.08
C ALA A 355 13.26 25.91 18.18
N PRO A 356 12.24 26.62 18.72
CA PRO A 356 11.30 27.33 17.86
C PRO A 356 12.12 28.30 17.01
N ARG A 357 11.80 28.39 15.71
CA ARG A 357 12.31 29.44 14.84
C ARG A 357 11.94 30.77 15.50
N THR A 358 12.91 31.47 16.07
CA THR A 358 12.74 32.83 16.56
C THR A 358 12.38 33.69 15.36
N THR A 359 11.10 34.04 15.24
CA THR A 359 10.65 35.14 14.39
C THR A 359 11.17 36.43 15.02
N ASN A 360 12.19 37.02 14.39
CA ASN A 360 12.57 38.39 14.66
C ASN A 360 11.39 39.29 14.26
N TRP A 361 10.70 39.84 15.26
CA TRP A 361 9.93 41.06 15.07
C TRP A 361 10.90 42.24 15.07
N PRO A 362 10.86 43.16 14.09
CA PRO A 362 11.61 44.41 14.20
C PRO A 362 10.98 45.30 15.29
N PRO A 363 11.78 46.18 15.93
CA PRO A 363 11.27 47.10 16.92
C PRO A 363 10.49 48.25 16.25
N SER A 364 9.49 48.72 17.01
CA SER A 364 8.54 49.84 16.79
C SER A 364 7.56 49.72 15.63
#